data_AF-A0A0S8H3G8-F1
#
_entry.id   AF-A0A0S8H3G8-F1
#
_cell.length_a   1.000
_cell.length_b   1.000
_cell.length_c   1.000
_cell.angle_alpha   90.00
_cell.angle_beta   90.00
_cell.angle_gamma   90.00
#
_symmetry.space_group_name_H-M   'P 1'
#
loop_
_entity.id
_entity.type
_entity.pdbx_description
1 polymer ?
#
loop_
_entity_poly.entity_id
_entity_poly.type
_entity_poly.pdbx_seq_one_letter_code
_entity_poly.pdbx_strand_id
1 'polypeptide(L)' 'SGKDISLGARIFALADRFEALTSDRPYRKALDLKRTIKYIKDREGTEFDPKVVKAFLKVIDQNKRSQEVRK' A
#
# COMPACT_ATOMS: atom_id res chain seq x y z
N SER A 1 11.97 -10.80 -15.37
CA SER A 1 10.58 -10.27 -15.29
C SER A 1 10.16 -10.12 -13.83
N GLY A 2 9.26 -9.19 -13.47
CA GLY A 2 8.80 -9.05 -12.07
C GLY A 2 8.13 -10.29 -11.43
N LYS A 3 7.89 -11.35 -12.21
CA LYS A 3 7.42 -12.66 -11.72
C LYS A 3 8.53 -13.55 -11.16
N ASP A 4 9.80 -13.23 -11.43
CA ASP A 4 10.97 -13.97 -10.94
C ASP A 4 11.36 -13.52 -9.52
N ILE A 5 10.84 -12.37 -9.09
CA ILE A 5 10.94 -11.89 -7.71
C ILE A 5 9.96 -12.69 -6.85
N SER A 6 10.41 -13.18 -5.71
CA SER A 6 9.56 -13.96 -4.79
C SER A 6 8.30 -13.17 -4.41
N LEU A 7 7.19 -13.88 -4.19
CA LEU A 7 5.94 -13.25 -3.76
C LEU A 7 6.15 -12.44 -2.46
N GLY A 8 6.92 -12.96 -1.51
CA GLY A 8 7.23 -12.28 -0.25
C GLY A 8 7.94 -10.95 -0.47
N ALA A 9 8.95 -10.90 -1.35
CA ALA A 9 9.67 -9.66 -1.64
C ALA A 9 8.75 -8.60 -2.29
N ARG A 10 7.82 -9.01 -3.16
CA ARG A 10 6.84 -8.10 -3.78
C ARG A 10 5.83 -7.54 -2.77
N ILE A 11 5.40 -8.36 -1.82
CA ILE A 11 4.55 -7.92 -0.70
C ILE A 11 5.33 -6.93 0.18
N PHE A 12 6.56 -7.28 0.54
CA PHE A 12 7.40 -6.46 1.40
C PHE A 12 7.68 -5.08 0.77
N ALA A 13 8.01 -5.02 -0.52
CA ALA A 13 8.24 -3.77 -1.22
C ALA A 13 7.03 -2.81 -1.16
N LEU A 14 5.81 -3.32 -1.33
CA LEU A 14 4.60 -2.50 -1.21
C LEU A 14 4.37 -2.06 0.25
N ALA A 15 4.58 -2.95 1.22
CA ALA A 15 4.41 -2.65 2.64
C ALA A 15 5.41 -1.58 3.13
N ASP A 16 6.68 -1.70 2.75
CA ASP A 16 7.74 -0.74 3.03
C ASP A 16 7.40 0.64 2.43
N ARG A 17 6.94 0.66 1.18
CA ARG A 17 6.52 1.93 0.56
C ARG A 17 5.33 2.55 1.28
N PHE A 18 4.34 1.75 1.65
CA PHE A 18 3.17 2.22 2.38
C PHE A 18 3.56 2.87 3.70
N GLU A 19 4.39 2.19 4.52
CA GLU A 19 4.94 2.71 5.77
C GLU A 19 5.66 4.04 5.53
N ALA A 20 6.57 4.07 4.55
CA ALA A 20 7.36 5.26 4.26
C ALA A 20 6.50 6.46 3.87
N LEU A 21 5.33 6.23 3.25
CA LEU A 21 4.37 7.26 2.85
C LEU A 21 3.49 7.73 4.02
N THR A 22 3.07 6.82 4.89
CA THR A 22 2.15 7.11 6.01
C THR A 22 2.85 7.50 7.32
N SER A 23 4.17 7.39 7.40
CA SER A 23 4.95 7.84 8.55
C SER A 23 5.45 9.27 8.35
N ASP A 24 5.42 10.07 9.44
CA ASP A 24 6.08 11.38 9.48
C ASP A 24 7.61 11.20 9.41
N ARG A 25 8.28 12.07 8.66
CA ARG A 25 9.75 12.15 8.57
C ARG A 25 10.20 13.59 8.85
N PRO A 26 11.45 13.84 9.30
CA PRO A 26 11.91 15.19 9.67
C PRO A 26 11.65 16.27 8.60
N TYR A 27 11.67 15.88 7.33
CA TYR A 27 11.50 16.76 6.16
C TYR A 27 10.16 16.60 5.43
N ARG A 28 9.26 15.71 5.90
CA ARG A 28 8.01 15.40 5.17
C ARG A 28 6.94 14.88 6.11
N LYS A 29 5.75 15.47 6.05
CA LYS A 29 4.57 14.94 6.73
C LYS A 29 4.03 13.68 6.06
N ALA A 30 3.47 12.78 6.87
CA ALA A 30 2.74 11.61 6.44
C ALA A 30 1.67 11.99 5.41
N LEU A 31 1.49 11.15 4.39
CA LEU A 31 0.36 11.25 3.50
C LEU A 31 -0.88 10.66 4.17
N ASP A 32 -2.03 11.30 3.93
CA ASP A 32 -3.30 10.70 4.26
C ASP A 32 -3.54 9.41 3.46
N LEU A 33 -4.42 8.57 3.99
CA LEU A 33 -4.69 7.25 3.41
C LEU A 33 -5.23 7.33 1.97
N LYS A 34 -6.01 8.37 1.61
CA LYS A 34 -6.57 8.51 0.27
C LYS A 34 -5.47 8.81 -0.74
N ARG A 35 -4.56 9.73 -0.41
CA ARG A 35 -3.39 10.07 -1.21
C ARG A 35 -2.42 8.89 -1.34
N THR A 36 -2.18 8.16 -0.26
CA THR A 36 -1.33 6.97 -0.28
C THR A 36 -1.91 5.86 -1.18
N ILE A 37 -3.21 5.57 -1.08
CA ILE A 37 -3.88 4.61 -1.95
C ILE A 37 -3.74 5.02 -3.42
N LYS A 38 -3.98 6.30 -3.73
CA LYS A 38 -3.82 6.80 -5.10
C LYS A 38 -2.39 6.62 -5.60
N TYR A 39 -1.40 6.98 -4.79
CA TYR A 39 0.02 6.84 -5.12
C TYR A 39 0.39 5.40 -5.50
N ILE A 40 -0.08 4.42 -4.71
CA ILE A 40 0.19 2.99 -4.93
C ILE A 40 -0.52 2.49 -6.20
N LYS A 41 -1.78 2.87 -6.41
CA LYS A 41 -2.55 2.49 -7.61
C LYS A 41 -1.94 3.03 -8.90
N ASP A 42 -1.47 4.28 -8.89
CA ASP A 42 -0.83 4.91 -10.05
C ASP A 42 0.48 4.20 -10.46
N ARG A 43 1.02 3.33 -9.60
CA ARG A 43 2.25 2.54 -9.81
C ARG A 43 2.01 1.04 -9.97
N GLU A 44 0.76 0.63 -10.11
CA GLU A 44 0.39 -0.75 -10.37
C GLU A 44 0.95 -1.20 -11.72
N GLY A 45 1.64 -2.34 -11.74
CA GLY A 45 2.23 -2.91 -12.96
C GLY A 45 3.60 -2.32 -13.34
N THR A 46 4.06 -1.27 -12.68
CA THR A 46 5.39 -0.68 -12.89
C THR A 46 6.29 -0.89 -11.67
N GLU A 47 5.95 -0.30 -10.52
CA GLU A 47 6.69 -0.44 -9.26
C GLU A 47 6.15 -1.60 -8.42
N PHE A 48 4.84 -1.85 -8.51
CA PHE A 48 4.16 -2.86 -7.70
C PHE A 48 3.49 -3.93 -8.54
N ASP A 49 3.51 -5.17 -8.04
CA ASP A 49 2.77 -6.27 -8.65
C ASP A 49 1.25 -6.01 -8.56
N PRO A 50 0.51 -6.01 -9.69
CA PRO A 50 -0.94 -5.88 -9.71
C PRO A 50 -1.69 -6.81 -8.76
N LYS A 51 -1.22 -8.05 -8.56
CA LYS A 51 -1.84 -9.00 -7.62
C LYS A 51 -1.70 -8.52 -6.18
N VAL A 52 -0.54 -7.97 -5.82
CA VAL A 52 -0.26 -7.46 -4.48
C VAL A 52 -1.05 -6.18 -4.23
N VAL A 53 -1.08 -5.25 -5.19
CA VAL A 53 -1.90 -4.02 -5.10
C VAL A 53 -3.36 -4.35 -4.86
N LYS A 54 -3.93 -5.28 -5.63
CA LYS A 54 -5.34 -5.71 -5.45
C LYS A 54 -5.60 -6.32 -4.07
N ALA A 55 -4.69 -7.15 -3.55
CA ALA A 55 -4.81 -7.73 -2.21
C ALA A 55 -4.72 -6.65 -1.12
N PHE A 56 -3.75 -5.74 -1.23
CA PHE A 56 -3.58 -4.62 -0.31
C PHE A 56 -4.84 -3.74 -0.22
N LEU A 57 -5.43 -3.36 -1.35
CA LEU A 57 -6.65 -2.54 -1.36
C LEU A 57 -7.83 -3.22 -0.67
N LYS A 58 -7.97 -4.55 -0.81
CA LYS A 58 -9.01 -5.31 -0.11
C LYS A 58 -8.82 -5.25 1.41
N VAL A 59 -7.58 -5.41 1.89
CA VAL A 59 -7.26 -5.34 3.32
C VAL A 59 -7.54 -3.95 3.89
N ILE A 60 -7.20 -2.89 3.15
CA ILE A 60 -7.48 -1.52 3.56
C ILE A 60 -9.00 -1.26 3.66
N ASP A 61 -9.78 -1.74 2.69
CA ASP A 61 -11.25 -1.60 2.71
C ASP A 61 -11.87 -2.34 3.91
N GLN A 62 -11.43 -3.57 4.18
CA GLN A 62 -11.87 -4.35 5.34
C GLN A 62 -11.55 -3.67 6.66
N ASN A 63 -10.35 -3.08 6.78
CA ASN A 63 -9.95 -2.34 7.97
C ASN A 63 -10.83 -1.10 8.18
N LYS A 64 -11.16 -0.35 7.13
CA LYS A 64 -12.06 0.81 7.26
C LYS A 64 -13.43 0.42 7.80
N ARG A 65 -14.06 -0.60 7.21
CA ARG A 65 -15.37 -1.10 7.67
C ARG A 65 -15.33 -1.57 9.12
N SER A 66 -14.26 -2.25 9.52
CA SER A 66 -14.09 -2.74 10.89
C SER A 66 -13.94 -1.61 11.93
N GLN A 67 -13.39 -0.46 11.52
CA GLN A 67 -13.27 0.72 12.39
C GLN A 67 -14.56 1.55 12.45
N GLU A 68 -15.38 1.52 11.39
CA GLU A 68 -16.70 2.17 11.36
C GLU A 68 -17.75 1.42 12.18
N VAL A 69 -17.74 0.08 12.18
CA VAL A 69 -18.66 -0.75 13.00
C VAL A 69 -18.40 -0.63 14.50
N ARG A 70 -17.19 -0.20 14.91
CA ARG A 70 -16.79 -0.03 16.31
C ARG A 70 -17.05 1.38 16.87
N LYS A 71 -17.47 2.32 16.02
CA LYS A 71 -17.90 3.67 16.43
C LYS A 71 -19.41 3.70 16.58
#